data_AF-X1RMJ4-F1
#
_entry.id   AF-X1RMJ4-F1
#
_cell.length_a   1.000
_cell.length_b   1.000
_cell.length_c   1.000
_cell.angle_alpha   90.00
_cell.angle_beta   90.00
_cell.angle_gamma   90.00
#
_symmetry.space_group_name_H-M   'P 1'
#
loop_
_entity.id
_entity.type
_entity.pdbx_description
1 polymer ?
#
loop_
_entity_poly.entity_id
_entity_poly.type
_entity_poly.pdbx_seq_one_letter_code
_entity_poly.pdbx_strand_id
1 'polypeptide(L)'
;MEPYYEVSHTKLFNKDCRSMDELPDESVDLLVTDPPYGIAFMGKDWDKALPDKRIWAECLRILKPGAFAFVMSIPRADCLSRMVISLEDAGFWVNFTPIFWAYASGFPKAQNIGKAVDKRLGAEREVIGKETGRA
;
A
#
# COMPACT_ATOMS: atom_id res chain seq x y z
N MET A 1 -9.89 2.15 24.04
CA MET A 1 -10.47 1.90 22.72
C MET A 1 -11.55 0.83 22.73
N GLU A 2 -12.79 1.17 22.35
CA GLU A 2 -13.85 0.18 22.08
C GLU A 2 -13.75 -0.33 20.64
N PRO A 3 -13.79 -1.66 20.40
CA PRO A 3 -13.73 -2.23 19.05
C PRO A 3 -15.07 -2.07 18.31
N TYR A 4 -14.98 -1.84 17.00
CA TYR A 4 -16.13 -1.87 16.10
C TYR A 4 -16.65 -3.30 15.90
N TYR A 5 -15.74 -4.27 15.89
CA TYR A 5 -16.06 -5.69 15.79
C TYR A 5 -15.02 -6.49 16.57
N GLU A 6 -15.47 -7.51 17.31
CA GLU A 6 -14.61 -8.35 18.13
C GLU A 6 -15.05 -9.82 18.05
N VAL A 7 -14.06 -10.68 17.84
CA VAL A 7 -14.15 -12.15 17.98
C VAL A 7 -12.87 -12.64 18.67
N SER A 8 -12.89 -13.86 19.25
CA SER A 8 -11.81 -14.51 20.03
C SER A 8 -10.45 -13.80 20.08
N HIS A 9 -9.73 -13.71 18.95
CA HIS A 9 -8.37 -13.15 18.85
C HIS A 9 -8.27 -11.92 17.95
N THR A 10 -9.39 -11.39 17.47
CA THR A 10 -9.43 -10.32 16.47
C THR A 10 -10.30 -9.18 16.95
N LYS A 11 -9.70 -7.99 16.98
CA LYS A 11 -10.40 -6.73 17.19
C LYS A 11 -10.24 -5.87 15.95
N LEU A 12 -11.34 -5.35 15.43
CA LEU A 12 -11.36 -4.36 14.37
C LEU A 12 -11.81 -3.03 14.94
N PHE A 13 -11.06 -1.98 14.61
CA PHE A 13 -11.34 -0.63 15.05
C PHE A 13 -11.66 0.24 13.83
N ASN A 14 -12.81 0.90 13.83
CA ASN A 14 -13.13 1.90 12.81
C ASN A 14 -12.58 3.26 13.24
N LYS A 15 -11.27 3.44 13.06
CA LYS A 15 -10.53 4.63 13.48
C LYS A 15 -9.50 5.06 12.45
N ASP A 16 -9.02 6.28 12.64
CA ASP A 16 -7.95 6.87 11.86
C ASP A 16 -6.59 6.47 12.42
N CYS A 17 -5.71 5.89 11.60
CA CYS A 17 -4.37 5.47 12.03
C CYS A 17 -3.44 6.65 12.38
N ARG A 18 -3.83 7.89 12.12
CA ARG A 18 -3.11 9.08 12.58
C ARG A 18 -3.25 9.29 14.10
N SER A 19 -4.17 8.59 14.76
CA SER A 19 -4.43 8.65 16.21
C SER A 19 -4.29 7.25 16.82
N MET A 20 -3.03 6.84 17.08
CA MET A 20 -2.69 5.54 17.70
C MET A 20 -2.29 5.65 19.18
N ASP A 21 -2.54 6.81 19.79
CA ASP A 21 -2.21 7.16 21.18
C ASP A 21 -2.87 6.25 22.22
N GLU A 22 -4.00 5.63 21.89
CA GLU A 22 -4.68 4.65 22.75
C GLU A 22 -4.00 3.27 22.81
N LEU A 23 -3.06 2.97 21.89
CA LEU A 23 -2.28 1.73 21.91
C LEU A 23 -1.05 1.93 22.81
N PRO A 24 -0.80 1.03 23.79
CA PRO A 24 0.37 1.14 24.65
C PRO A 24 1.67 1.02 23.86
N ASP A 25 2.71 1.65 24.38
CA ASP A 25 4.10 1.45 23.93
C ASP A 25 4.46 -0.03 23.98
N GLU A 26 5.28 -0.49 23.03
CA GLU A 26 5.84 -1.84 23.00
C GLU A 26 4.78 -2.96 23.21
N SER A 27 3.59 -2.78 22.63
CA SER A 27 2.46 -3.69 22.79
C SER A 27 2.24 -4.64 21.61
N VAL A 28 2.87 -4.36 20.47
CA VAL A 28 2.67 -5.08 19.20
C VAL A 28 3.91 -5.91 18.84
N ASP A 29 3.70 -7.20 18.56
CA ASP A 29 4.76 -8.16 18.19
C ASP A 29 5.10 -8.14 16.68
N LEU A 30 4.16 -7.69 15.84
CA LEU A 30 4.29 -7.67 14.38
C LEU A 30 3.39 -6.58 13.78
N LEU A 31 3.97 -5.74 12.92
CA LEU A 31 3.21 -4.81 12.08
C LEU A 31 3.12 -5.36 10.65
N VAL A 32 1.91 -5.48 10.11
CA VAL A 32 1.67 -5.77 8.70
C VAL A 32 0.71 -4.72 8.17
N THR A 33 1.12 -3.94 7.17
CA THR A 33 0.31 -2.83 6.69
C THR A 33 0.46 -2.58 5.19
N ASP A 34 -0.62 -2.08 4.60
CA ASP A 34 -0.70 -1.63 3.22
C ASP A 34 -1.11 -0.15 3.18
N PRO A 35 -0.14 0.78 3.28
CA PRO A 35 -0.43 2.20 3.33
C PRO A 35 -0.81 2.76 1.95
N PRO A 36 -1.39 3.97 1.88
CA PRO A 36 -1.48 4.71 0.63
C PRO A 36 -0.11 4.93 -0.03
N TYR A 37 -0.06 4.90 -1.36
CA TYR A 37 1.15 4.99 -2.17
C TYR A 37 1.33 6.36 -2.85
N GLY A 38 0.38 7.28 -2.67
CA GLY A 38 0.47 8.61 -3.25
C GLY A 38 0.33 8.61 -4.78
N ILE A 39 -0.38 7.63 -5.36
CA ILE A 39 -0.56 7.49 -6.82
C ILE A 39 -1.92 7.98 -7.30
N ALA A 40 -2.68 8.64 -6.42
CA ALA A 40 -4.05 9.10 -6.66
C ALA A 40 -4.95 7.98 -7.18
N PHE A 41 -4.90 6.80 -6.55
CA PHE A 41 -5.66 5.63 -6.94
C PHE A 41 -7.14 5.95 -7.11
N MET A 42 -7.66 5.77 -8.33
CA MET A 42 -9.03 6.10 -8.73
C MET A 42 -9.45 7.56 -8.41
N GLY A 43 -8.50 8.49 -8.37
CA GLY A 43 -8.72 9.89 -8.05
C GLY A 43 -9.15 10.14 -6.59
N LYS A 44 -8.98 9.16 -5.69
CA LYS A 44 -9.40 9.27 -4.29
C LYS A 44 -8.39 10.07 -3.46
N ASP A 45 -8.91 10.88 -2.54
CA ASP A 45 -8.10 11.79 -1.73
C ASP A 45 -7.14 11.08 -0.77
N TRP A 46 -7.52 9.91 -0.27
CA TRP A 46 -6.71 9.13 0.67
C TRP A 46 -5.38 8.64 0.08
N ASP A 47 -5.25 8.63 -1.25
CA ASP A 47 -4.04 8.15 -1.96
C ASP A 47 -3.31 9.26 -2.72
N LYS A 48 -3.50 10.53 -2.37
CA LYS A 48 -2.82 11.64 -3.05
C LYS A 48 -1.40 11.90 -2.54
N ALA A 49 -1.03 11.34 -1.40
CA ALA A 49 0.29 11.48 -0.80
C ALA A 49 0.70 10.18 -0.11
N LEU A 50 2.00 10.06 0.14
CA LEU A 50 2.52 9.05 1.06
C LEU A 50 2.06 9.33 2.50
N PRO A 51 2.11 8.33 3.39
CA PRO A 51 1.74 8.51 4.79
C PRO A 51 2.57 9.60 5.45
N ASP A 52 1.92 10.32 6.37
CA ASP A 52 2.61 11.26 7.23
C ASP A 52 3.65 10.52 8.07
N LYS A 53 4.88 11.05 8.14
CA LYS A 53 5.99 10.43 8.88
C LYS A 53 5.66 10.17 10.36
N ARG A 54 4.75 10.97 10.95
CA ARG A 54 4.30 10.77 12.34
C ARG A 54 3.60 9.43 12.55
N ILE A 55 2.94 8.90 11.51
CA ILE A 55 2.33 7.57 11.57
C ILE A 55 3.41 6.51 11.78
N TRP A 56 4.55 6.63 11.09
CA TRP A 56 5.66 5.70 11.25
C TRP A 56 6.32 5.79 12.63
N ALA A 57 6.49 6.99 13.17
CA ALA A 57 6.99 7.16 14.54
C ALA A 57 6.07 6.47 15.56
N GLU A 58 4.75 6.62 15.40
CA GLU A 58 3.78 5.93 16.25
C GLU A 58 3.77 4.41 16.04
N CYS A 59 3.90 3.94 14.80
CA CYS A 59 4.07 2.52 14.50
C CYS A 59 5.33 1.95 15.19
N LEU A 60 6.43 2.69 15.22
CA LEU A 60 7.65 2.25 15.91
C LEU A 60 7.46 2.24 17.43
N ARG A 61 6.79 3.25 18.01
CA ARG A 61 6.49 3.33 19.46
C ARG A 61 5.73 2.11 19.97
N ILE A 62 4.71 1.66 19.23
CA ILE A 62 3.86 0.54 19.67
C ILE A 62 4.53 -0.82 19.43
N LEU A 63 5.56 -0.91 18.60
CA LEU A 63 6.27 -2.16 18.34
C LEU A 63 7.20 -2.51 19.50
N LYS A 64 7.22 -3.78 19.89
CA LYS A 64 8.19 -4.29 20.87
C LYS A 64 9.61 -4.22 20.33
N PRO A 65 10.64 -4.07 21.19
CA PRO A 65 12.02 -4.21 20.79
C PRO A 65 12.27 -5.54 20.04
N GLY A 66 12.78 -5.45 18.81
CA GLY A 66 13.04 -6.62 17.96
C GLY A 66 11.85 -7.12 17.13
N ALA A 67 10.67 -6.48 17.24
CA ALA A 67 9.53 -6.79 16.38
C ALA A 67 9.78 -6.41 14.92
N PHE A 68 9.10 -7.11 14.00
CA PHE A 68 9.20 -6.84 12.57
C PHE A 68 8.03 -5.98 12.07
N ALA A 69 8.30 -5.23 11.02
CA ALA A 69 7.30 -4.52 10.23
C ALA A 69 7.37 -4.95 8.76
N PHE A 70 6.25 -5.36 8.19
CA PHE A 70 6.07 -5.61 6.77
C PHE A 70 5.17 -4.51 6.20
N VAL A 71 5.78 -3.61 5.45
CA VAL A 71 5.10 -2.45 4.84
C VAL A 71 5.03 -2.66 3.34
N MET A 72 3.82 -2.76 2.81
CA MET A 72 3.62 -2.88 1.37
C MET A 72 3.95 -1.55 0.66
N SER A 73 4.47 -1.65 -0.55
CA SER A 73 4.70 -0.53 -1.47
C SER A 73 4.64 -1.05 -2.91
N ILE A 74 4.34 -0.16 -3.86
CA ILE A 74 4.58 -0.47 -5.27
C ILE A 74 6.08 -0.55 -5.56
N PRO A 75 6.49 -1.40 -6.53
CA PRO A 75 7.89 -1.54 -6.92
C PRO A 75 8.41 -0.37 -7.77
N ARG A 76 7.59 0.65 -8.06
CA ARG A 76 8.07 1.84 -8.78
C ARG A 76 9.13 2.53 -7.93
N ALA A 77 10.32 2.73 -8.50
CA ALA A 77 11.48 3.23 -7.78
C ALA A 77 11.23 4.58 -7.08
N ASP A 78 10.43 5.47 -7.67
CA ASP A 78 10.08 6.77 -7.10
C ASP A 78 9.20 6.69 -5.86
N CYS A 79 8.33 5.67 -5.76
CA CYS A 79 7.52 5.42 -4.57
C CYS A 79 8.27 4.58 -3.55
N LEU A 80 8.87 3.47 -3.97
CA LEU A 80 9.58 2.55 -3.10
C LEU A 80 10.72 3.26 -2.34
N SER A 81 11.55 4.03 -3.04
CA SER A 81 12.65 4.76 -2.40
C SER A 81 12.16 5.74 -1.34
N ARG A 82 11.08 6.48 -1.62
CA ARG A 82 10.49 7.43 -0.66
C ARG A 82 9.85 6.74 0.53
N MET A 83 9.21 5.57 0.33
CA MET A 83 8.66 4.77 1.42
C MET A 83 9.78 4.28 2.34
N VAL A 84 10.86 3.73 1.77
CA VAL A 84 12.03 3.27 2.53
C VAL A 84 12.66 4.41 3.33
N ILE A 85 12.92 5.55 2.70
CA ILE A 85 13.47 6.74 3.39
C ILE A 85 12.53 7.21 4.51
N SER A 86 11.21 7.21 4.28
CA SER A 86 10.23 7.64 5.27
C SER A 86 10.21 6.72 6.51
N LEU A 87 10.38 5.41 6.31
CA LEU A 87 10.50 4.44 7.40
C LEU A 87 11.83 4.60 8.15
N GLU A 88 12.94 4.76 7.42
CA GLU A 88 14.27 4.99 8.00
C GLU A 88 14.31 6.27 8.84
N ASP A 89 13.76 7.37 8.32
CA ASP A 89 13.62 8.66 9.03
C ASP A 89 12.83 8.53 10.34
N ALA A 90 11.91 7.57 10.42
CA ALA A 90 11.14 7.29 11.64
C ALA A 90 11.89 6.40 12.64
N GLY A 91 13.03 5.82 12.26
CA GLY A 91 13.88 4.98 13.11
C GLY A 91 13.81 3.49 12.83
N PHE A 92 13.08 3.05 11.79
CA PHE A 92 13.08 1.64 11.40
C PHE A 92 14.43 1.23 10.79
N TRP A 93 14.89 0.02 11.12
CA TRP A 93 15.99 -0.61 10.40
C TRP A 93 15.49 -1.20 9.08
N VAL A 94 15.89 -0.59 7.97
CA VAL A 94 15.46 -0.95 6.61
C VAL A 94 16.53 -1.74 5.82
N ASN A 95 17.54 -2.26 6.51
CA ASN A 95 18.68 -2.97 5.91
C ASN A 95 18.38 -4.44 5.54
N PHE A 96 17.12 -4.88 5.64
CA PHE A 96 16.70 -6.21 5.21
C PHE A 96 16.46 -6.27 3.70
N THR A 97 16.64 -7.45 3.11
CA THR A 97 16.31 -7.68 1.70
C THR A 97 14.81 -7.49 1.47
N PRO A 98 14.38 -6.61 0.55
CA PRO A 98 12.97 -6.44 0.25
C PRO A 98 12.37 -7.69 -0.38
N ILE A 99 11.11 -7.98 -0.04
CA ILE A 99 10.32 -9.06 -0.63
C ILE A 99 9.48 -8.47 -1.76
N PHE A 100 9.59 -9.03 -2.96
CA PHE A 100 8.81 -8.60 -4.12
C PHE A 100 7.70 -9.58 -4.43
N TRP A 101 6.47 -9.07 -4.50
CA TRP A 101 5.33 -9.84 -4.96
C TRP A 101 5.30 -9.87 -6.49
N ALA A 102 5.67 -11.02 -7.07
CA ALA A 102 5.52 -11.30 -8.48
C ALA A 102 4.18 -11.98 -8.76
N TYR A 103 3.39 -11.43 -9.68
CA TYR A 103 2.10 -11.98 -10.11
C TYR A 103 1.94 -11.84 -11.63
N ALA A 104 1.30 -12.84 -12.25
CA ALA A 104 1.05 -12.87 -13.69
C ALA A 104 -0.31 -12.27 -14.09
N SER A 105 -1.20 -12.04 -13.12
CA SER A 105 -2.55 -11.53 -13.31
C SER A 105 -2.69 -10.11 -12.73
N GLY A 106 -3.46 -9.24 -13.38
CA GLY A 106 -3.72 -7.90 -12.85
C GLY A 106 -4.18 -6.89 -13.87
N PHE A 107 -4.46 -5.66 -13.41
CA PHE A 107 -4.80 -4.55 -14.29
C PHE A 107 -3.55 -4.07 -15.04
N PRO A 108 -3.60 -3.97 -16.39
CA PRO A 108 -2.55 -3.31 -17.16
C PRO A 108 -2.30 -1.91 -16.61
N LYS A 109 -1.08 -1.65 -16.14
CA LYS A 109 -0.70 -0.36 -15.53
C LYS A 109 -0.23 0.67 -16.56
N ALA A 110 -0.12 0.25 -17.82
CA ALA A 110 0.15 1.13 -18.96
C ALA A 110 -1.10 1.26 -19.84
N GLN A 111 -1.28 2.45 -20.41
CA GLN A 111 -2.34 2.68 -21.39
C GLN A 111 -2.05 1.90 -22.66
N ASN A 112 -3.05 1.20 -23.19
CA ASN A 112 -2.96 0.62 -24.52
C ASN A 112 -2.96 1.75 -25.57
N ILE A 113 -1.78 2.06 -26.12
CA ILE A 113 -1.59 3.15 -27.08
C ILE A 113 -2.46 2.96 -28.32
N GLY A 114 -2.64 1.71 -28.76
CA GLY A 114 -3.52 1.41 -29.89
C GLY A 114 -4.94 1.91 -29.64
N LYS A 115 -5.56 1.47 -28.55
CA LYS A 115 -6.91 1.92 -28.16
C LYS A 115 -6.99 3.43 -27.96
N ALA A 116 -5.91 4.06 -27.48
CA ALA A 116 -5.83 5.50 -27.30
C ALA A 116 -5.87 6.27 -28.64
N VAL A 117 -5.13 5.78 -29.64
CA VAL A 117 -5.08 6.34 -30.98
C VAL A 117 -6.43 6.17 -31.67
N ASP A 118 -7.05 4.99 -31.63
CA ASP A 118 -8.36 4.77 -32.25
C ASP A 118 -9.40 5.74 -31.69
N LYS A 119 -9.45 5.86 -30.36
CA LYS A 119 -10.35 6.79 -29.67
C LYS A 119 -10.12 8.23 -30.10
N ARG A 120 -8.86 8.65 -30.27
CA ARG A 120 -8.50 10.00 -30.70
C ARG A 120 -8.90 10.26 -32.16
N LEU A 121 -8.83 9.25 -33.02
CA LEU A 121 -9.14 9.35 -34.44
C LEU A 121 -10.60 8.99 -34.78
N GLY A 122 -11.40 8.55 -33.80
CA GLY A 122 -12.76 8.05 -34.03
C GLY A 122 -12.80 6.78 -34.87
N ALA A 123 -11.73 5.98 -34.87
CA ALA A 123 -11.64 4.75 -35.65
C ALA A 123 -12.27 3.57 -34.88
N GLU A 124 -13.07 2.77 -35.57
CA GLU A 124 -13.53 1.48 -35.07
C GLU A 124 -12.61 0.36 -35.57
N ARG A 125 -12.23 -0.57 -34.70
CA ARG A 125 -11.42 -1.73 -35.06
C ARG A 125 -12.30 -2.93 -35.36
N GLU A 126 -11.99 -3.62 -36.44
CA GLU A 126 -12.54 -4.94 -36.70
C GLU A 126 -12.07 -5.94 -35.63
N VAL A 127 -13.02 -6.70 -35.07
CA VAL A 127 -12.73 -7.73 -34.08
C VAL A 127 -12.26 -8.99 -34.80
N ILE A 128 -10.94 -9.15 -34.92
CA ILE A 128 -10.30 -10.30 -35.58
C ILE A 128 -10.20 -11.55 -34.69
N GLY A 129 -10.61 -11.46 -33.43
CA GLY A 129 -10.60 -12.58 -32.48
C GLY A 129 -11.09 -12.19 -31.09
N LYS A 130 -11.64 -13.16 -30.36
CA LYS A 130 -11.97 -13.03 -28.94
C LYS A 130 -11.12 -14.03 -28.17
N GLU A 131 -10.28 -13.56 -27.26
CA GLU A 131 -9.58 -14.46 -26.35
C GLU A 131 -10.61 -15.14 -25.44
N THR A 132 -10.79 -16.44 -25.61
CA THR A 132 -11.39 -17.29 -24.59
C THR A 132 -10.33 -17.51 -23.52
N GLY A 133 -10.47 -16.79 -22.42
CA GLY A 133 -9.37 -16.45 -21.52
C GLY A 133 -8.55 -17.61 -20.96
N ARG A 134 -7.35 -17.27 -20.47
CA ARG A 134 -6.66 -18.03 -19.43
C ARG A 134 -5.71 -17.12 -18.64
N ALA A 135 -5.90 -17.22 -17.31
CA ALA A 135 -5.07 -16.91 -16.14
C ALA A 135 -4.22 -15.63 -16.14
#